data_AF-A0AAV5KV59-F1
#
_entry.id   AF-A0AAV5KV59-F1
#
_cell.length_a   1.000
_cell.length_b   1.000
_cell.length_c   1.000
_cell.angle_alpha   90.00
_cell.angle_beta   90.00
_cell.angle_gamma   90.00
#
_symmetry.space_group_name_H-M   'P 1'
#
loop_
_entity.id
_entity.type
_entity.pdbx_description
1 polymer ?
#
loop_
_entity_poly.entity_id
_entity_poly.type
_entity_poly.pdbx_seq_one_letter_code
_entity_poly.pdbx_strand_id
1 'polypeptide(L)'
;MMISRGLFGLSPPHIQPLTPVSEVSEPPESPSPYLEGTAEAAAAAAAQAEAEEEIEEVEEMEPPPAAVPFSRLFACADRLDWTLMIVGSLAAAAHGTALVVYLHYFAKIVHVMAIGGSPPEGGIPVQVERFKELALSIAYIAVGVFVAGWIEVSCWILTGERQTAVIRSKYVQVLLNQDMSFFDTYGNNGDIVSQVLSDVLLIQSALSEKVGNYIHNMATFFGGLVIGFVNCWQVALITLATGPFIVAAGGVSNIFLHRLAENIQDAYAEAASIAEQVFPSS
;
A
#
# COMPACT_ATOMS: atom_id res chain seq x y z
N MET A 1 21.81 30.37 -0.74
CA MET A 1 20.62 30.94 -0.07
C MET A 1 20.02 29.83 0.78
N MET A 2 19.87 30.05 2.09
CA MET A 2 19.56 29.01 3.08
C MET A 2 18.12 28.49 2.90
N ILE A 3 17.96 27.21 2.58
CA ILE A 3 16.65 26.55 2.53
C ILE A 3 16.31 26.08 3.95
N SER A 4 15.28 26.69 4.51
CA SER A 4 14.70 26.38 5.81
C SER A 4 14.21 24.92 5.84
N ARG A 5 14.72 24.13 6.79
CA ARG A 5 14.30 22.74 7.02
C ARG A 5 12.89 22.75 7.63
N GLY A 6 11.91 22.19 6.92
CA GLY A 6 10.55 22.00 7.41
C GLY A 6 10.51 21.12 8.67
N LEU A 7 9.62 21.47 9.61
CA LEU A 7 9.50 20.94 10.97
C LEU A 7 9.15 19.43 11.08
N PHE A 8 9.08 18.69 9.98
CA PHE A 8 8.65 17.27 9.98
C PHE A 8 9.50 16.31 9.13
N GLY A 9 10.65 16.74 8.60
CA GLY A 9 11.72 15.81 8.17
C GLY A 9 11.33 14.65 7.24
N LEU A 10 10.29 14.79 6.43
CA LEU A 10 9.95 13.83 5.38
C LEU A 10 10.74 14.22 4.13
N SER A 11 11.74 13.41 3.78
CA SER A 11 12.39 13.47 2.47
C SER A 11 11.54 12.68 1.46
N PRO A 12 11.36 13.15 0.22
CA PRO A 12 10.68 12.36 -0.82
C PRO A 12 11.51 11.12 -1.22
N PRO A 13 10.87 10.04 -1.70
CA PRO A 13 11.55 8.77 -2.01
C PRO A 13 12.47 8.90 -3.24
N HIS A 14 13.70 8.41 -3.12
CA HIS A 14 14.66 8.26 -4.23
C HIS A 14 14.18 7.15 -5.19
N ILE A 15 13.92 7.50 -6.45
CA ILE A 15 13.72 6.55 -7.55
C ILE A 15 15.06 6.42 -8.27
N GLN A 16 15.57 5.19 -8.39
CA GLN A 16 16.81 4.88 -9.12
C GLN A 16 16.53 4.85 -10.63
N PRO A 17 17.38 5.43 -11.50
CA PRO A 17 17.31 5.16 -12.93
C PRO A 17 17.88 3.78 -13.25
N LEU A 18 17.18 3.02 -14.10
CA LEU A 18 17.62 1.73 -14.62
C LEU A 18 18.77 1.93 -15.61
N THR A 19 19.86 1.19 -15.45
CA THR A 19 21.01 1.21 -16.36
C THR A 19 20.67 0.50 -17.69
N PRO A 20 21.11 1.01 -18.85
CA PRO A 20 20.95 0.32 -20.12
C PRO A 20 21.97 -0.81 -20.23
N VAL A 21 21.50 -1.98 -20.65
CA VAL A 21 22.33 -3.16 -20.98
C VAL A 21 23.20 -2.82 -22.20
N SER A 22 24.51 -2.77 -22.02
CA SER A 22 25.49 -2.59 -23.10
C SER A 22 25.57 -3.86 -23.97
N GLU A 23 25.05 -3.80 -25.20
CA GLU A 23 25.28 -4.81 -26.23
C GLU A 23 26.54 -4.46 -27.05
N VAL A 24 27.42 -5.45 -27.15
CA VAL A 24 28.39 -5.74 -28.24
C VAL A 24 29.56 -4.76 -28.47
N SER A 25 30.74 -5.23 -28.04
CA SER A 25 32.07 -4.79 -28.46
C SER A 25 32.41 -5.22 -29.90
N GLU A 26 32.94 -4.30 -30.71
CA GLU A 26 33.88 -4.61 -31.80
C GLU A 26 35.19 -3.80 -31.59
N PRO A 27 36.38 -4.45 -31.65
CA PRO A 27 37.69 -3.77 -31.65
C PRO A 27 38.44 -3.99 -32.99
N PRO A 28 39.69 -3.49 -33.18
CA PRO A 28 40.24 -2.16 -32.91
C PRO A 28 41.01 -1.60 -34.14
N GLU A 29 41.29 -0.30 -34.20
CA GLU A 29 42.46 0.21 -34.94
C GLU A 29 43.23 1.25 -34.13
N SER A 30 44.56 1.14 -34.20
CA SER A 30 45.57 2.03 -33.60
C SER A 30 46.75 2.11 -34.57
N PRO A 31 47.75 2.98 -34.37
CA PRO A 31 47.72 4.42 -34.07
C PRO A 31 48.70 5.19 -34.99
N SER A 32 48.68 6.54 -34.98
CA SER A 32 49.93 7.28 -35.22
C SER A 32 49.96 8.67 -34.58
N PRO A 33 51.14 9.15 -34.15
CA PRO A 33 51.30 10.26 -33.22
C PRO A 33 51.74 11.57 -33.91
N TYR A 34 51.63 12.67 -33.16
CA TYR A 34 52.23 14.00 -33.36
C TYR A 34 51.36 15.12 -33.99
N LEU A 35 50.84 15.94 -33.07
CA LEU A 35 50.83 17.43 -33.04
C LEU A 35 50.10 18.22 -34.15
N GLU A 36 48.90 18.74 -33.84
CA GLU A 36 48.48 20.09 -34.26
C GLU A 36 47.42 20.70 -33.30
N GLY A 37 47.83 20.94 -32.05
CA GLY A 37 46.96 21.34 -30.93
C GLY A 37 46.49 22.80 -30.88
N THR A 38 45.95 23.36 -31.97
CA THR A 38 45.30 24.69 -31.91
C THR A 38 43.99 24.84 -32.69
N ALA A 39 43.65 23.91 -33.62
CA ALA A 39 42.36 23.94 -34.32
C ALA A 39 41.30 23.06 -33.64
N GLU A 40 41.69 21.92 -33.05
CA GLU A 40 40.77 21.04 -32.31
C GLU A 40 40.25 21.65 -31.01
N ALA A 41 41.01 22.53 -30.36
CA ALA A 41 40.57 23.16 -29.10
C ALA A 41 39.40 24.14 -29.31
N ALA A 42 39.33 24.79 -30.47
CA ALA A 42 38.23 25.68 -30.82
C ALA A 42 36.99 24.91 -31.32
N ALA A 43 37.19 23.80 -32.04
CA ALA A 43 36.11 22.92 -32.46
C ALA A 43 35.53 22.10 -31.29
N ALA A 44 36.37 21.66 -30.35
CA ALA A 44 35.95 20.99 -29.12
C ALA A 44 35.21 21.94 -28.16
N ALA A 45 35.62 23.22 -28.09
CA ALA A 45 34.91 24.22 -27.29
C ALA A 45 33.54 24.60 -27.89
N ALA A 46 33.40 24.62 -29.23
CA ALA A 46 32.13 24.83 -29.90
C ALA A 46 31.20 23.61 -29.77
N ALA A 47 31.74 22.39 -29.89
CA ALA A 47 30.99 21.15 -29.67
C ALA A 47 30.62 20.93 -28.19
N GLN A 48 31.44 21.41 -27.24
CA GLN A 48 31.11 21.42 -25.81
C GLN A 48 30.07 22.48 -25.46
N ALA A 49 30.08 23.64 -26.13
CA ALA A 49 29.05 24.67 -25.94
C ALA A 49 27.69 24.26 -26.54
N GLU A 50 27.68 23.59 -27.71
CA GLU A 50 26.46 23.00 -28.28
C GLU A 50 25.97 21.80 -27.45
N ALA A 51 26.87 20.97 -26.92
CA ALA A 51 26.50 19.90 -25.99
C ALA A 51 26.04 20.42 -24.63
N GLU A 52 26.60 21.53 -24.11
CA GLU A 52 26.12 22.17 -22.88
C GLU A 52 24.75 22.85 -23.10
N GLU A 53 24.48 23.46 -24.26
CA GLU A 53 23.14 23.98 -24.60
C GLU A 53 22.11 22.84 -24.80
N GLU A 54 22.50 21.69 -25.37
CA GLU A 54 21.62 20.52 -25.54
C GLU A 54 21.38 19.77 -24.22
N ILE A 55 22.30 19.88 -23.25
CA ILE A 55 22.15 19.37 -21.87
C ILE A 55 21.29 20.34 -21.01
N GLU A 56 21.25 21.63 -21.32
CA GLU A 56 20.43 22.60 -20.58
C GLU A 56 18.93 22.54 -20.96
N GLU A 57 18.58 22.01 -22.15
CA GLU A 57 17.18 21.90 -22.62
C GLU A 57 16.48 20.55 -22.31
N VAL A 58 17.13 19.53 -21.73
CA VAL A 58 16.49 18.23 -21.44
C VAL A 58 16.77 17.72 -20.02
N GLU A 59 16.23 18.39 -19.01
CA GLU A 59 15.57 17.72 -17.87
C GLU A 59 14.73 18.73 -17.09
N GLU A 60 13.73 19.33 -17.75
CA GLU A 60 12.59 19.87 -17.00
C GLU A 60 11.86 18.65 -16.41
N MET A 61 12.33 18.19 -15.26
CA MET A 61 11.74 17.08 -14.51
C MET A 61 10.30 17.47 -14.19
N GLU A 62 9.37 17.00 -15.01
CA GLU A 62 7.94 17.21 -14.79
C GLU A 62 7.63 16.81 -13.34
N PRO A 63 6.94 17.68 -12.57
CA PRO A 63 6.64 17.38 -11.19
C PRO A 63 5.93 16.03 -11.13
N PRO A 64 6.26 15.16 -10.15
CA PRO A 64 5.69 13.83 -10.04
C PRO A 64 4.16 13.95 -10.15
N PRO A 65 3.50 13.13 -10.99
CA PRO A 65 2.10 13.30 -11.30
C PRO A 65 1.30 13.36 -10.01
N ALA A 66 0.51 14.44 -9.85
CA ALA A 66 -0.22 14.70 -8.62
C ALA A 66 -1.07 13.48 -8.25
N ALA A 67 -0.94 13.00 -7.01
CA ALA A 67 -1.67 11.84 -6.52
C ALA A 67 -3.17 12.03 -6.79
N VAL A 68 -3.74 11.13 -7.58
CA VAL A 68 -5.16 11.20 -7.95
C VAL A 68 -6.02 11.03 -6.70
N PRO A 69 -7.13 11.79 -6.57
CA PRO A 69 -7.99 11.68 -5.40
C PRO A 69 -8.62 10.28 -5.34
N PHE A 70 -8.72 9.70 -4.14
CA PHE A 70 -9.22 8.34 -3.92
C PHE A 70 -10.63 8.09 -4.49
N SER A 71 -11.46 9.14 -4.60
CA SER A 71 -12.78 9.04 -5.23
C SER A 71 -12.73 8.71 -6.72
N ARG A 72 -11.66 9.10 -7.43
CA ARG A 72 -11.45 8.75 -8.85
C ARG A 72 -11.11 7.27 -9.05
N LEU A 73 -10.68 6.57 -7.99
CA LEU A 73 -10.46 5.13 -8.01
C LEU A 73 -11.75 4.36 -8.33
N PHE A 74 -12.91 4.89 -7.88
CA PHE A 74 -14.23 4.32 -8.13
C PHE A 74 -14.95 4.93 -9.34
N ALA A 75 -14.27 5.74 -10.17
CA ALA A 75 -14.91 6.43 -11.28
C ALA A 75 -15.45 5.50 -12.38
N CYS A 76 -14.97 4.26 -12.44
CA CYS A 76 -15.43 3.24 -13.39
C CYS A 76 -16.47 2.27 -12.78
N ALA A 77 -16.98 2.54 -11.58
CA ALA A 77 -17.95 1.65 -10.92
C ALA A 77 -19.34 1.70 -11.58
N ASP A 78 -19.87 0.53 -11.92
CA ASP A 78 -21.25 0.38 -12.39
C ASP A 78 -22.27 0.43 -11.24
N ARG A 79 -23.56 0.51 -11.56
CA ARG A 79 -24.64 0.45 -10.56
C ARG A 79 -24.62 -0.85 -9.75
N LEU A 80 -24.23 -1.96 -10.38
CA LEU A 80 -24.06 -3.25 -9.70
C LEU A 80 -22.87 -3.22 -8.73
N ASP A 81 -21.76 -2.60 -9.11
CA ASP A 81 -20.59 -2.46 -8.25
C ASP A 81 -20.93 -1.60 -7.03
N TRP A 82 -21.78 -0.58 -7.19
CA TRP A 82 -22.26 0.22 -6.07
C TRP A 82 -23.12 -0.59 -5.08
N THR A 83 -24.01 -1.45 -5.58
CA THR A 83 -24.78 -2.36 -4.71
C THR A 83 -23.89 -3.38 -4.01
N LEU A 84 -22.89 -3.92 -4.71
CA LEU A 84 -21.91 -4.85 -4.15
C LEU A 84 -21.09 -4.15 -3.05
N MET A 85 -20.58 -2.95 -3.29
CA MET A 85 -19.84 -2.19 -2.27
C MET A 85 -20.66 -1.95 -1.00
N ILE A 86 -21.94 -1.61 -1.12
CA ILE A 86 -22.81 -1.42 0.05
C ILE A 86 -22.99 -2.73 0.81
N VAL A 87 -23.37 -3.81 0.13
CA VAL A 87 -23.59 -5.12 0.76
C VAL A 87 -22.30 -5.63 1.41
N GLY A 88 -21.18 -5.50 0.71
CA GLY A 88 -19.85 -5.85 1.22
C GLY A 88 -19.45 -5.02 2.44
N SER A 89 -19.73 -3.71 2.45
CA SER A 89 -19.43 -2.84 3.60
C SER A 89 -20.29 -3.15 4.83
N LEU A 90 -21.58 -3.47 4.64
CA LEU A 90 -22.47 -3.88 5.73
C LEU A 90 -22.04 -5.23 6.31
N ALA A 91 -21.67 -6.16 5.44
CA ALA A 91 -21.14 -7.46 5.84
C ALA A 91 -19.80 -7.33 6.57
N ALA A 92 -18.90 -6.46 6.09
CA ALA A 92 -17.64 -6.15 6.76
C ALA A 92 -17.85 -5.58 8.16
N ALA A 93 -18.83 -4.69 8.32
CA ALA A 93 -19.17 -4.13 9.64
C ALA A 93 -19.69 -5.21 10.61
N ALA A 94 -20.56 -6.11 10.12
CA ALA A 94 -21.06 -7.22 10.91
C ALA A 94 -19.96 -8.22 11.28
N HIS A 95 -19.07 -8.53 10.34
CA HIS A 95 -17.94 -9.44 10.56
C HIS A 95 -16.90 -8.85 11.53
N GLY A 96 -16.52 -7.58 11.40
CA GLY A 96 -15.57 -6.93 12.30
C GLY A 96 -16.05 -6.83 13.74
N THR A 97 -17.32 -6.48 13.95
CA THR A 97 -17.92 -6.41 15.30
C THR A 97 -18.12 -7.78 15.94
N ALA A 98 -18.12 -8.86 15.17
CA ALA A 98 -18.40 -10.20 15.63
C ALA A 98 -17.47 -10.71 16.72
N LEU A 99 -16.16 -10.45 16.60
CA LEU A 99 -15.18 -10.89 17.61
C LEU A 99 -15.48 -10.26 18.97
N VAL A 100 -15.85 -8.99 18.98
CA VAL A 100 -16.16 -8.24 20.20
C VAL A 100 -17.44 -8.78 20.83
N VAL A 101 -18.47 -9.02 20.02
CA VAL A 101 -19.72 -9.65 20.47
C VAL A 101 -19.43 -11.05 21.04
N TYR A 102 -18.65 -11.86 20.34
CA TYR A 102 -18.24 -13.19 20.81
C TYR A 102 -17.57 -13.12 22.19
N LEU A 103 -16.59 -12.23 22.38
CA LEU A 103 -15.91 -12.06 23.67
C LEU A 103 -16.88 -11.65 24.79
N HIS A 104 -17.87 -10.80 24.48
CA HIS A 104 -18.89 -10.42 25.45
C HIS A 104 -19.78 -11.60 25.88
N TYR A 105 -20.22 -12.45 24.95
CA TYR A 105 -20.98 -13.66 25.27
C TYR A 105 -20.12 -14.70 26.00
N PHE A 106 -18.86 -14.85 25.59
CA PHE A 106 -17.91 -15.72 26.26
C PHE A 106 -17.68 -15.29 27.72
N ALA A 107 -17.56 -13.99 27.99
CA ALA A 107 -17.45 -13.47 29.36
C ALA A 107 -18.68 -13.82 30.22
N LYS A 108 -19.89 -13.82 29.65
CA LYS A 108 -21.11 -14.27 30.35
C LYS A 108 -21.05 -15.74 30.71
N ILE A 109 -20.53 -16.58 29.82
CA ILE A 109 -20.33 -18.02 30.11
C ILE A 109 -19.35 -18.20 31.26
N VAL A 110 -18.21 -17.49 31.23
CA VAL A 110 -17.21 -17.54 32.32
C VAL A 110 -17.84 -17.09 33.64
N HIS A 111 -18.68 -16.07 33.64
CA HIS A 111 -19.38 -15.61 34.84
C HIS A 111 -20.37 -16.65 35.39
N VAL A 112 -21.11 -17.35 34.53
CA VAL A 112 -22.02 -18.44 34.94
C VAL A 112 -21.24 -19.64 35.50
N MET A 113 -20.04 -19.90 34.97
CA MET A 113 -19.18 -21.00 35.39
C MET A 113 -18.30 -20.68 36.60
N ALA A 114 -18.17 -19.42 37.01
CA ALA A 114 -17.30 -19.03 38.12
C ALA A 114 -17.82 -19.62 39.44
N ILE A 115 -17.10 -20.60 39.99
CA ILE A 115 -17.44 -21.48 41.12
C ILE A 115 -17.47 -20.75 42.50
N GLY A 116 -17.67 -19.43 42.53
CA GLY A 116 -17.64 -18.62 43.77
C GLY A 116 -18.79 -17.63 43.92
N GLY A 117 -19.64 -17.44 42.91
CA GLY A 117 -20.85 -16.64 43.03
C GLY A 117 -21.95 -17.45 43.72
N SER A 118 -22.65 -16.86 44.69
CA SER A 118 -23.87 -17.46 45.27
C SER A 118 -24.75 -17.99 44.12
N PRO A 119 -25.18 -19.26 44.15
CA PRO A 119 -26.01 -19.78 43.07
C PRO A 119 -27.24 -18.88 42.96
N PRO A 120 -27.59 -18.40 41.76
CA PRO A 120 -28.88 -17.73 41.57
C PRO A 120 -29.97 -18.68 42.07
N GLU A 121 -30.99 -18.12 42.72
CA GLU A 121 -32.10 -18.87 43.33
C GLU A 121 -32.63 -19.94 42.35
N GLY A 122 -32.30 -21.22 42.58
CA GLY A 122 -32.66 -22.31 41.66
C GLY A 122 -31.66 -23.48 41.53
N GLY A 123 -30.41 -23.33 41.98
CA GLY A 123 -29.43 -24.44 42.06
C GLY A 123 -28.74 -24.80 40.74
N ILE A 124 -28.04 -25.95 40.72
CA ILE A 124 -27.26 -26.46 39.58
C ILE A 124 -28.05 -26.58 38.25
N PRO A 125 -29.32 -27.04 38.22
CA PRO A 125 -30.01 -27.23 36.93
C PRO A 125 -30.24 -25.93 36.16
N VAL A 126 -30.51 -24.81 36.85
CA VAL A 126 -30.73 -23.50 36.22
C VAL A 126 -29.44 -22.96 35.59
N GLN A 127 -28.27 -23.24 36.19
CA GLN A 127 -26.98 -22.84 35.64
C GLN A 127 -26.65 -23.59 34.34
N VAL A 128 -26.95 -24.89 34.30
CA VAL A 128 -26.74 -25.74 33.11
C VAL A 128 -27.64 -25.28 31.96
N GLU A 129 -28.90 -24.93 32.25
CA GLU A 129 -29.81 -24.40 31.23
C GLU A 129 -29.31 -23.07 30.67
N ARG A 130 -28.89 -22.14 31.53
CA ARG A 130 -28.34 -20.85 31.11
C ARG A 130 -27.05 -20.99 30.30
N PHE A 131 -26.18 -21.91 30.68
CA PHE A 131 -24.99 -22.25 29.91
C PHE A 131 -25.35 -22.77 28.52
N LYS A 132 -26.33 -23.68 28.42
CA LYS A 132 -26.79 -24.23 27.15
C LYS A 132 -27.35 -23.16 26.23
N GLU A 133 -28.16 -22.23 26.75
CA GLU A 133 -28.67 -21.08 25.99
C GLU A 133 -27.54 -20.21 25.42
N LEU A 134 -26.57 -19.86 26.27
CA LEU A 134 -25.42 -19.04 25.87
C LEU A 134 -24.54 -19.77 24.85
N ALA A 135 -24.28 -21.05 25.03
CA ALA A 135 -23.52 -21.87 24.09
C ALA A 135 -24.20 -21.94 22.71
N LEU A 136 -25.53 -22.14 22.68
CA LEU A 136 -26.30 -22.10 21.43
C LEU A 136 -26.25 -20.72 20.77
N SER A 137 -26.35 -19.64 21.55
CA SER A 137 -26.25 -18.29 21.00
C SER A 137 -24.91 -18.00 20.34
N ILE A 138 -23.79 -18.49 20.90
CA ILE A 138 -22.46 -18.39 20.28
C ILE A 138 -22.40 -19.20 18.99
N ALA A 139 -23.01 -20.39 18.95
CA ALA A 139 -23.06 -21.20 17.73
C ALA A 139 -23.83 -20.49 16.60
N TYR A 140 -24.96 -19.85 16.90
CA TYR A 140 -25.70 -19.05 15.91
C TYR A 140 -24.91 -17.84 15.42
N ILE A 141 -24.21 -17.14 16.33
CA ILE A 141 -23.32 -16.04 15.95
C ILE A 141 -22.23 -16.57 15.02
N ALA A 142 -21.57 -17.69 15.33
CA ALA A 142 -20.51 -18.25 14.50
C ALA A 142 -20.97 -18.54 13.06
N VAL A 143 -22.17 -19.09 12.89
CA VAL A 143 -22.76 -19.31 11.55
C VAL A 143 -23.03 -17.97 10.85
N GLY A 144 -23.59 -16.98 11.55
CA GLY A 144 -23.82 -15.65 10.99
C GLY A 144 -22.52 -14.95 10.56
N VAL A 145 -21.46 -15.12 11.34
CA VAL A 145 -20.12 -14.58 11.06
C VAL A 145 -19.49 -15.24 9.85
N PHE A 146 -19.61 -16.56 9.74
CA PHE A 146 -19.12 -17.29 8.57
C PHE A 146 -19.79 -16.78 7.28
N VAL A 147 -21.11 -16.62 7.30
CA VAL A 147 -21.86 -16.08 6.15
C VAL A 147 -21.49 -14.62 5.87
N ALA A 148 -21.40 -13.79 6.91
CA ALA A 148 -21.03 -12.38 6.75
C ALA A 148 -19.61 -12.22 6.18
N GLY A 149 -18.63 -12.96 6.70
CA GLY A 149 -17.25 -12.94 6.19
C GLY A 149 -17.16 -13.45 4.75
N TRP A 150 -17.92 -14.50 4.41
CA TRP A 150 -17.97 -14.97 3.03
C TRP A 150 -18.53 -13.91 2.07
N ILE A 151 -19.63 -13.26 2.45
CA ILE A 151 -20.25 -12.19 1.65
C ILE A 151 -19.31 -11.00 1.54
N GLU A 152 -18.72 -10.54 2.64
CA GLU A 152 -17.73 -9.45 2.64
C GLU A 152 -16.63 -9.69 1.61
N VAL A 153 -15.91 -10.81 1.75
CA VAL A 153 -14.75 -11.11 0.92
C VAL A 153 -15.15 -11.31 -0.54
N SER A 154 -16.20 -12.09 -0.80
CA SER A 154 -16.68 -12.35 -2.17
C SER A 154 -17.09 -11.06 -2.89
N CYS A 155 -17.76 -10.16 -2.16
CA CYS A 155 -18.32 -8.94 -2.72
C CYS A 155 -17.24 -7.90 -3.05
N TRP A 156 -16.24 -7.75 -2.18
CA TRP A 156 -15.09 -6.88 -2.43
C TRP A 156 -14.18 -7.41 -3.53
N ILE A 157 -13.90 -8.72 -3.55
CA ILE A 157 -13.10 -9.34 -4.63
C ILE A 157 -13.80 -9.16 -5.98
N LEU A 158 -15.09 -9.49 -6.08
CA LEU A 158 -15.84 -9.37 -7.34
C LEU A 158 -15.86 -7.92 -7.84
N THR A 159 -16.04 -6.97 -6.94
CA THR A 159 -16.03 -5.53 -7.26
C THR A 159 -14.67 -5.06 -7.77
N GLY A 160 -13.58 -5.52 -7.14
CA GLY A 160 -12.21 -5.21 -7.57
C GLY A 160 -11.89 -5.78 -8.96
N GLU A 161 -12.21 -7.05 -9.20
CA GLU A 161 -12.02 -7.70 -10.50
C GLU A 161 -12.77 -6.97 -11.64
N ARG A 162 -14.04 -6.63 -11.41
CA ARG A 162 -14.87 -5.94 -12.41
C ARG A 162 -14.33 -4.56 -12.77
N GLN A 163 -14.02 -3.74 -11.77
CA GLN A 163 -13.49 -2.39 -12.00
C GLN A 163 -12.13 -2.46 -12.70
N THR A 164 -11.25 -3.35 -12.28
CA THR A 164 -9.94 -3.54 -12.92
C THR A 164 -10.07 -4.01 -14.36
N ALA A 165 -10.99 -4.94 -14.66
CA ALA A 165 -11.23 -5.38 -16.04
C ALA A 165 -11.69 -4.23 -16.95
N VAL A 166 -12.58 -3.36 -16.45
CA VAL A 166 -13.02 -2.15 -17.17
C VAL A 166 -11.85 -1.19 -17.39
N ILE A 167 -11.02 -0.94 -16.37
CA ILE A 167 -9.83 -0.09 -16.48
C ILE A 167 -8.87 -0.63 -17.55
N ARG A 168 -8.55 -1.93 -17.53
CA ARG A 168 -7.69 -2.56 -18.55
C ARG A 168 -8.26 -2.43 -19.95
N SER A 169 -9.57 -2.64 -20.12
CA SER A 169 -10.21 -2.52 -21.44
C SER A 169 -10.14 -1.09 -21.99
N LYS A 170 -10.43 -0.08 -21.15
CA LYS A 170 -10.32 1.33 -21.54
C LYS A 170 -8.88 1.74 -21.81
N TYR A 171 -7.94 1.26 -21.02
CA TYR A 171 -6.51 1.52 -21.22
C TYR A 171 -6.05 1.00 -22.59
N VAL A 172 -6.34 -0.26 -22.92
CA VAL A 172 -5.99 -0.82 -24.23
C VAL A 172 -6.67 -0.05 -25.37
N GLN A 173 -7.94 0.32 -25.20
CA GLN A 173 -8.65 1.12 -26.20
C GLN A 173 -8.01 2.49 -26.42
N VAL A 174 -7.59 3.19 -25.36
CA VAL A 174 -6.92 4.49 -25.46
C VAL A 174 -5.53 4.32 -26.08
N LEU A 175 -4.78 3.31 -25.67
CA LEU A 175 -3.44 3.02 -26.18
C LEU A 175 -3.46 2.77 -27.69
N LEU A 176 -4.42 2.00 -28.20
CA LEU A 176 -4.56 1.73 -29.64
C LEU A 176 -4.98 2.95 -30.48
N ASN A 177 -5.49 4.03 -29.85
CA ASN A 177 -5.87 5.26 -30.53
C ASN A 177 -4.82 6.38 -30.39
N GLN A 178 -3.64 6.10 -29.82
CA GLN A 178 -2.56 7.09 -29.73
C GLN A 178 -1.78 7.22 -31.05
N ASP A 179 -1.27 8.42 -31.31
CA ASP A 179 -0.48 8.72 -32.50
C ASP A 179 0.87 7.99 -32.50
N MET A 180 1.42 7.73 -33.69
CA MET A 180 2.73 7.06 -33.86
C MET A 180 3.86 7.80 -33.11
N SER A 181 3.75 9.13 -32.97
CA SER A 181 4.70 9.95 -32.20
C SER A 181 4.78 9.52 -30.73
N PHE A 182 3.67 9.07 -30.12
CA PHE A 182 3.68 8.56 -28.74
C PHE A 182 4.47 7.24 -28.66
N PHE A 183 4.32 6.36 -29.65
CA PHE A 183 5.08 5.12 -29.71
C PHE A 183 6.55 5.31 -30.11
N ASP A 184 6.91 6.40 -30.76
CA ASP A 184 8.31 6.71 -31.07
C ASP A 184 9.04 7.25 -29.82
N THR A 185 8.38 8.13 -29.06
CA THR A 185 8.91 8.68 -27.80
C THR A 185 8.90 7.65 -26.65
N TYR A 186 7.84 6.84 -26.54
CA TYR A 186 7.66 5.93 -25.40
C TYR A 186 7.69 4.44 -25.76
N GLY A 187 7.51 4.06 -27.03
CA GLY A 187 7.34 2.67 -27.46
C GLY A 187 8.63 1.86 -27.64
N ASN A 188 9.81 2.50 -27.63
CA ASN A 188 11.09 1.77 -27.52
C ASN A 188 11.23 1.06 -26.15
N ASN A 189 10.43 1.48 -25.15
CA ASN A 189 10.44 0.96 -23.80
C ASN A 189 9.21 0.08 -23.54
N GLY A 190 9.22 -1.19 -23.97
CA GLY A 190 8.18 -2.18 -23.62
C GLY A 190 7.87 -2.26 -22.10
N ASP A 191 8.71 -1.63 -21.29
CA ASP A 191 8.54 -1.33 -19.88
C ASP A 191 7.28 -0.50 -19.55
N ILE A 192 6.92 0.53 -20.33
CA ILE A 192 5.78 1.41 -19.98
C ILE A 192 4.44 0.66 -19.94
N VAL A 193 4.24 -0.29 -20.86
CA VAL A 193 3.01 -1.11 -20.89
C VAL A 193 3.00 -2.08 -19.71
N SER A 194 4.16 -2.67 -19.40
CA SER A 194 4.32 -3.58 -18.24
C SER A 194 4.08 -2.84 -16.92
N GLN A 195 4.64 -1.64 -16.78
CA GLN A 195 4.48 -0.78 -15.62
C GLN A 195 3.02 -0.41 -15.38
N VAL A 196 2.29 0.05 -16.41
CA VAL A 196 0.88 0.38 -16.26
C VAL A 196 0.05 -0.85 -15.87
N LEU A 197 0.35 -2.03 -16.43
CA LEU A 197 -0.34 -3.26 -16.03
C LEU A 197 -0.06 -3.62 -14.56
N SER A 198 1.16 -3.39 -14.08
CA SER A 198 1.54 -3.54 -12.67
C SER A 198 0.78 -2.56 -11.78
N ASP A 199 0.70 -1.28 -12.16
CA ASP A 199 -0.04 -0.26 -11.41
C ASP A 199 -1.53 -0.59 -11.31
N VAL A 200 -2.10 -1.14 -12.39
CA VAL A 200 -3.49 -1.61 -12.41
C VAL A 200 -3.70 -2.81 -11.46
N LEU A 201 -2.72 -3.69 -11.28
CA LEU A 201 -2.76 -4.76 -10.28
C LEU A 201 -2.68 -4.23 -8.85
N LEU A 202 -1.90 -3.18 -8.60
CA LEU A 202 -1.86 -2.50 -7.31
C LEU A 202 -3.21 -1.87 -6.98
N ILE A 203 -3.85 -1.21 -7.95
CA ILE A 203 -5.22 -0.68 -7.83
C ILE A 203 -6.21 -1.80 -7.52
N GLN A 204 -6.13 -2.93 -8.24
CA GLN A 204 -6.99 -4.08 -8.00
C GLN A 204 -6.88 -4.56 -6.54
N SER A 205 -5.65 -4.77 -6.07
CA SER A 205 -5.36 -5.24 -4.71
C SER A 205 -5.86 -4.26 -3.65
N ALA A 206 -5.71 -2.95 -3.91
CA ALA A 206 -6.25 -1.92 -3.04
C ALA A 206 -7.78 -2.00 -2.95
N LEU A 207 -8.47 -2.07 -4.10
CA LEU A 207 -9.93 -2.12 -4.18
C LEU A 207 -10.53 -3.43 -3.61
N SER A 208 -9.92 -4.57 -3.90
CA SER A 208 -10.47 -5.89 -3.55
C SER A 208 -10.22 -6.28 -2.09
N GLU A 209 -9.11 -5.85 -1.50
CA GLU A 209 -8.68 -6.32 -0.17
C GLU A 209 -8.56 -5.17 0.83
N LYS A 210 -7.81 -4.11 0.48
CA LYS A 210 -7.47 -3.05 1.46
C LYS A 210 -8.70 -2.27 1.92
N VAL A 211 -9.62 -1.94 1.01
CA VAL A 211 -10.83 -1.17 1.38
C VAL A 211 -11.76 -1.97 2.29
N GLY A 212 -12.01 -3.23 1.97
CA GLY A 212 -12.82 -4.13 2.82
C GLY A 212 -12.20 -4.29 4.20
N ASN A 213 -10.91 -4.61 4.27
CA ASN A 213 -10.16 -4.74 5.53
C ASN A 213 -10.14 -3.44 6.34
N TYR A 214 -10.07 -2.28 5.69
CA TYR A 214 -10.14 -0.99 6.38
C TYR A 214 -11.49 -0.81 7.09
N ILE A 215 -12.60 -1.07 6.38
CA ILE A 215 -13.95 -0.96 6.96
C ILE A 215 -14.14 -1.98 8.08
N HIS A 216 -13.70 -3.23 7.88
CA HIS A 216 -13.71 -4.28 8.89
C HIS A 216 -12.99 -3.82 10.15
N ASN A 217 -11.74 -3.34 10.03
CA ASN A 217 -10.93 -2.89 11.16
C ASN A 217 -11.54 -1.68 11.87
N MET A 218 -12.13 -0.75 11.14
CA MET A 218 -12.88 0.38 11.74
C MET A 218 -14.09 -0.12 12.52
N ALA A 219 -14.84 -1.07 11.97
CA ALA A 219 -15.99 -1.65 12.66
C ALA A 219 -15.57 -2.40 13.94
N THR A 220 -14.48 -3.17 13.89
CA THR A 220 -13.91 -3.84 15.07
C THR A 220 -13.47 -2.82 16.12
N PHE A 221 -12.81 -1.74 15.70
CA PHE A 221 -12.36 -0.67 16.59
C PHE A 221 -13.53 0.01 17.31
N PHE A 222 -14.53 0.49 16.57
CA PHE A 222 -15.69 1.16 17.16
C PHE A 222 -16.57 0.19 17.95
N GLY A 223 -16.78 -1.04 17.45
CA GLY A 223 -17.52 -2.08 18.18
C GLY A 223 -16.86 -2.45 19.50
N GLY A 224 -15.52 -2.59 19.49
CA GLY A 224 -14.68 -2.83 20.67
C GLY A 224 -14.81 -1.71 21.68
N LEU A 225 -14.71 -0.47 21.22
CA LEU A 225 -14.81 0.72 22.05
C LEU A 225 -16.19 0.82 22.70
N VAL A 226 -17.27 0.67 21.93
CA VAL A 226 -18.65 0.74 22.44
C VAL A 226 -18.91 -0.36 23.49
N ILE A 227 -18.60 -1.62 23.18
CA ILE A 227 -18.84 -2.73 24.12
C ILE A 227 -17.95 -2.61 25.36
N GLY A 228 -16.72 -2.11 25.21
CA GLY A 228 -15.81 -1.84 26.32
C GLY A 228 -16.34 -0.77 27.27
N PHE A 229 -16.80 0.37 26.74
CA PHE A 229 -17.37 1.46 27.54
C PHE A 229 -18.66 1.05 28.25
N VAL A 230 -19.52 0.25 27.60
CA VAL A 230 -20.78 -0.23 28.18
C VAL A 230 -20.53 -1.17 29.37
N ASN A 231 -19.56 -2.08 29.27
CA ASN A 231 -19.30 -3.05 30.34
C ASN A 231 -18.54 -2.43 31.52
N CYS A 232 -17.41 -1.77 31.26
CA CYS A 232 -16.54 -1.21 32.29
C CYS A 232 -15.85 0.07 31.80
N TRP A 233 -16.50 1.22 31.99
CA TRP A 233 -15.97 2.52 31.55
C TRP A 233 -14.60 2.87 32.15
N GLN A 234 -14.30 2.44 33.39
CA GLN A 234 -13.01 2.71 34.03
C GLN A 234 -11.85 1.96 33.35
N VAL A 235 -12.02 0.67 33.08
CA VAL A 235 -10.98 -0.14 32.42
C VAL A 235 -10.81 0.30 30.96
N ALA A 236 -11.90 0.62 30.28
CA ALA A 236 -11.88 1.12 28.91
C ALA A 236 -11.09 2.44 28.77
N LEU A 237 -11.25 3.39 29.70
CA LEU A 237 -10.49 4.64 29.71
C LEU A 237 -8.98 4.42 29.92
N ILE A 238 -8.61 3.48 30.79
CA ILE A 238 -7.20 3.13 31.01
C ILE A 238 -6.59 2.55 29.73
N THR A 239 -7.29 1.64 29.06
CA THR A 239 -6.82 1.07 27.79
C THR A 239 -6.77 2.11 26.66
N LEU A 240 -7.69 3.07 26.63
CA LEU A 240 -7.66 4.15 25.65
C LEU A 240 -6.47 5.09 25.91
N ALA A 241 -6.12 5.33 27.18
CA ALA A 241 -4.95 6.12 27.56
C ALA A 241 -3.62 5.44 27.21
N THR A 242 -3.54 4.10 27.19
CA THR A 242 -2.34 3.38 26.74
C THR A 242 -2.18 3.35 25.21
N GLY A 243 -3.27 3.54 24.46
CA GLY A 243 -3.26 3.63 22.99
C GLY A 243 -2.22 4.60 22.40
N PRO A 244 -2.22 5.90 22.75
CA PRO A 244 -1.24 6.86 22.22
C PRO A 244 0.21 6.52 22.60
N PHE A 245 0.45 5.88 23.74
CA PHE A 245 1.79 5.45 24.12
C PHE A 245 2.31 4.35 23.19
N ILE A 246 1.46 3.39 22.82
CA ILE A 246 1.78 2.34 21.84
C ILE A 246 2.04 2.95 20.46
N VAL A 247 1.20 3.90 20.03
CA VAL A 247 1.37 4.59 18.74
C VAL A 247 2.69 5.38 18.73
N ALA A 248 3.03 6.07 19.81
CA ALA A 248 4.29 6.81 19.92
C ALA A 248 5.50 5.87 19.83
N ALA A 249 5.50 4.75 20.58
CA ALA A 249 6.57 3.76 20.52
C ALA A 249 6.71 3.15 19.12
N GLY A 250 5.59 2.76 18.48
CA GLY A 250 5.58 2.24 17.11
C GLY A 250 6.06 3.27 16.09
N GLY A 251 5.69 4.54 16.25
CA GLY A 251 6.15 5.65 15.41
C GLY A 251 7.66 5.84 15.49
N VAL A 252 8.23 5.80 16.70
CA VAL A 252 9.69 5.86 16.89
C VAL A 252 10.38 4.68 16.22
N SER A 253 9.87 3.46 16.40
CA SER A 253 10.40 2.26 15.72
C SER A 253 10.32 2.38 14.21
N ASN A 254 9.21 2.90 13.65
CA ASN A 254 9.05 3.08 12.21
C ASN A 254 10.05 4.10 11.64
N ILE A 255 10.24 5.23 12.32
CA ILE A 255 11.25 6.23 11.92
C ILE A 255 12.65 5.64 11.97
N PHE A 256 12.97 4.88 13.02
CA PHE A 256 14.27 4.22 13.15
C PHE A 256 14.52 3.21 12.04
N LEU A 257 13.52 2.38 11.72
CA LEU A 257 13.60 1.41 10.63
C LEU A 257 13.76 2.09 9.27
N HIS A 258 13.03 3.18 9.02
CA HIS A 258 13.15 3.94 7.77
C HIS A 258 14.57 4.49 7.59
N ARG A 259 15.12 5.10 8.63
CA ARG A 259 16.50 5.61 8.60
C ARG A 259 17.53 4.51 8.41
N LEU A 260 17.32 3.35 9.03
CA LEU A 260 18.21 2.21 8.85
C LEU A 260 18.17 1.70 7.41
N ALA A 261 16.98 1.63 6.80
CA ALA A 261 16.81 1.23 5.41
C ALA A 261 17.50 2.22 4.45
N GLU A 262 17.34 3.53 4.66
CA GLU A 262 18.03 4.57 3.89
C GLU A 262 19.56 4.41 3.99
N ASN A 263 20.11 4.32 5.20
CA ASN A 263 21.55 4.14 5.39
C ASN A 263 22.10 2.86 4.75
N ILE A 264 21.33 1.77 4.80
CA ILE A 264 21.70 0.50 4.17
C ILE A 264 21.74 0.69 2.65
N GLN A 265 20.71 1.32 2.08
CA GLN A 265 20.61 1.58 0.65
C GLN A 265 21.75 2.48 0.15
N ASP A 266 22.08 3.54 0.90
CA ASP A 266 23.20 4.44 0.59
C ASP A 266 24.55 3.71 0.61
N ALA A 267 24.80 2.88 1.63
CA ALA A 267 26.02 2.09 1.72
C ALA A 267 26.14 1.05 0.60
N TYR A 268 25.03 0.43 0.21
CA TYR A 268 25.00 -0.47 -0.95
C TYR A 268 25.25 0.27 -2.27
N ALA A 269 24.70 1.48 -2.44
CA ALA A 269 24.94 2.30 -3.63
C ALA A 269 26.41 2.71 -3.75
N GLU A 270 27.06 3.10 -2.65
CA GLU A 270 28.50 3.42 -2.63
C GLU A 270 29.33 2.20 -3.03
N ALA A 271 29.09 1.04 -2.43
CA ALA A 271 29.79 -0.20 -2.77
C ALA A 271 29.56 -0.62 -4.24
N ALA A 272 28.34 -0.46 -4.76
CA ALA A 272 28.02 -0.74 -6.15
C ALA A 272 28.79 0.20 -7.10
N SER A 273 28.86 1.50 -6.80
CA SER A 273 29.59 2.47 -7.61
C SER A 273 31.10 2.19 -7.67
N ILE A 274 31.69 1.73 -6.56
CA ILE A 274 33.11 1.34 -6.54
C ILE A 274 33.33 0.08 -7.38
N ALA A 275 32.44 -0.92 -7.26
CA ALA A 275 32.51 -2.11 -8.08
C ALA A 275 32.40 -1.78 -9.58
N GLU A 276 31.44 -0.92 -9.94
CA GLU A 276 31.22 -0.44 -11.30
C GLU A 276 32.40 0.34 -11.86
N GLN A 277 33.20 1.04 -11.05
CA GLN A 277 34.43 1.69 -11.53
C GLN A 277 35.56 0.71 -11.85
N VAL A 278 35.58 -0.48 -11.25
CA VAL A 278 36.66 -1.47 -11.41
C VAL A 278 36.43 -2.38 -12.61
N PHE A 279 35.19 -2.84 -12.85
CA PHE A 279 34.88 -3.80 -13.92
C PHE A 279 35.06 -3.31 -15.39
N PRO A 280 34.88 -2.03 -15.77
CA PRO A 280 35.07 -1.56 -17.14
C PRO A 280 36.54 -1.28 -17.50
N SER A 281 37.47 -1.45 -16.55
CA SER A 281 38.90 -1.12 -16.71
C SER A 281 39.82 -2.31 -17.07
N SER A 282 39.26 -3.49 -17.39
CA SER A 282 40.00 -4.70 -17.80
C SER A 282 39.48 -5.28 -19.10
#